data_AF-A0A3B9BUI6-F1
#
_entry.id   AF-A0A3B9BUI6-F1
#
_cell.length_a   1.000
_cell.length_b   1.000
_cell.length_c   1.000
_cell.angle_alpha   90.00
_cell.angle_beta   90.00
_cell.angle_gamma   90.00
#
_symmetry.space_group_name_H-M   'P 1'
#
loop_
_entity.id
_entity.type
_entity.pdbx_description
1 polymer ?
#
loop_
_entity_poly.entity_id
_entity_poly.type
_entity_poly.pdbx_seq_one_letter_code
_entity_poly.pdbx_strand_id
1 'polypeptide(L)'
;LPSSNGMMLAFSATTGETLAVLRDEGWLTDMRTAIGGALATRALARADATEVLIIGAGIQARLQAICLAQLMPNKSFSFHIWARNAAAAKVLKTDLNATGHNAITVSDLNVAISQADIIITTTNSTKPLFADGLVRKGCHVTAIGADCQGKQELPTQLVAAASLRVCDMASQSLDHGEFQTAYQSDATLQVTELGHILSGEQLGRTSGQNITIVDLTGIAAQDIAITQAIIDAAACAKT
;
A
#
# COMPACT_ATOMS: atom_id res chain seq x y z
N LEU A 1 9.60 -0.18 -22.20
CA LEU A 1 10.00 0.71 -21.09
C LEU A 1 9.39 0.15 -19.80
N PRO A 2 10.04 0.27 -18.64
CA PRO A 2 9.45 -0.09 -17.36
C PRO A 2 8.15 0.68 -17.12
N SER A 3 7.25 0.13 -16.28
CA SER A 3 5.95 0.77 -15.98
C SER A 3 6.06 2.00 -15.07
N SER A 4 7.18 2.14 -14.35
CA SER A 4 7.54 3.30 -13.53
C SER A 4 8.83 3.91 -14.09
N ASN A 5 8.90 5.24 -14.15
CA ASN A 5 10.08 6.00 -14.50
C ASN A 5 9.94 7.40 -13.90
N GLY A 6 11.04 8.02 -13.50
CA GLY A 6 11.00 9.32 -12.85
C GLY A 6 12.37 9.79 -12.38
N MET A 7 12.38 11.00 -11.83
CA MET A 7 13.50 11.59 -11.13
C MET A 7 12.99 12.55 -10.06
N MET A 8 13.77 12.75 -9.00
CA MET A 8 13.48 13.73 -7.95
C MET A 8 14.37 14.97 -8.10
N LEU A 9 13.75 16.14 -8.00
CA LEU A 9 14.44 17.44 -7.97
C LEU A 9 14.20 18.08 -6.60
N ALA A 10 15.26 18.26 -5.83
CA ALA A 10 15.18 18.89 -4.51
C ALA A 10 15.67 20.33 -4.59
N PHE A 11 14.86 21.25 -4.06
CA PHE A 11 15.18 22.68 -3.99
C PHE A 11 15.07 23.17 -2.54
N SER A 12 15.90 24.14 -2.17
CA SER A 12 15.80 24.85 -0.90
C SER A 12 14.51 25.67 -0.89
N ALA A 13 13.63 25.41 0.07
CA ALA A 13 12.41 26.19 0.27
C ALA A 13 12.69 27.66 0.67
N THR A 14 13.92 27.97 1.10
CA THR A 14 14.32 29.32 1.53
C THR A 14 14.99 30.11 0.41
N THR A 15 15.88 29.49 -0.37
CA THR A 15 16.71 30.18 -1.37
C THR A 15 16.30 29.87 -2.81
N GLY A 16 15.52 28.81 -3.04
CA GLY A 16 15.20 28.30 -4.37
C GLY A 16 16.35 27.56 -5.05
N GLU A 17 17.52 27.45 -4.40
CA GLU A 17 18.68 26.76 -4.96
C GLU A 17 18.43 25.24 -5.07
N THR A 18 18.93 24.65 -6.15
CA THR A 18 18.89 23.20 -6.34
C THR A 18 19.83 22.53 -5.34
N LEU A 19 19.26 21.69 -4.47
CA LEU A 19 20.00 20.90 -3.49
C LEU A 19 20.46 19.56 -4.07
N ALA A 20 19.61 18.90 -4.86
CA ALA A 20 19.94 17.62 -5.47
C ALA A 20 19.13 17.35 -6.75
N VAL A 21 19.73 16.57 -7.64
CA VAL A 21 19.08 15.98 -8.81
C VAL A 21 19.29 14.46 -8.72
N LEU A 22 18.22 13.72 -8.45
CA LEU A 22 18.27 12.27 -8.28
C LEU A 22 17.64 11.59 -9.48
N ARG A 23 18.47 11.01 -10.36
CA ARG A 23 18.02 10.24 -11.53
C ARG A 23 17.87 8.77 -11.15
N ASP A 24 16.85 8.48 -10.36
CA ASP A 24 16.59 7.16 -9.75
C ASP A 24 15.66 6.26 -10.58
N GLU A 25 15.21 6.73 -11.75
CA GLU A 25 14.34 5.97 -12.66
C GLU A 25 13.03 5.51 -12.00
N GLY A 26 12.52 6.29 -11.03
CA GLY A 26 11.28 6.02 -10.31
C GLY A 26 11.42 5.10 -9.08
N TRP A 27 12.64 4.67 -8.75
CA TRP A 27 12.90 3.80 -7.61
C TRP A 27 12.47 4.40 -6.26
N LEU A 28 12.67 5.71 -6.05
CA LEU A 28 12.27 6.42 -4.84
C LEU A 28 10.75 6.48 -4.69
N THR A 29 10.03 6.68 -5.79
CA THR A 29 8.56 6.57 -5.83
C THR A 29 8.11 5.17 -5.46
N ASP A 30 8.77 4.15 -6.02
CA ASP A 30 8.44 2.77 -5.74
C ASP A 30 8.67 2.41 -4.26
N MET A 31 9.79 2.85 -3.69
CA MET A 31 10.15 2.64 -2.30
C MET A 31 9.25 3.38 -1.33
N ARG A 32 8.98 4.68 -1.54
CA ARG A 32 8.12 5.45 -0.64
C ARG A 32 6.70 4.92 -0.61
N THR A 33 6.20 4.41 -1.75
CA THR A 33 4.87 3.78 -1.84
C THR A 33 4.82 2.50 -1.00
N ALA A 34 5.85 1.67 -1.09
CA ALA A 34 6.00 0.45 -0.30
C ALA A 34 6.13 0.73 1.21
N ILE A 35 6.92 1.75 1.59
CA ILE A 35 7.06 2.19 2.97
C ILE A 35 5.73 2.71 3.51
N GLY A 36 4.99 3.51 2.73
CA GLY A 36 3.67 4.02 3.09
C GLY A 36 2.67 2.89 3.37
N GLY A 37 2.60 1.89 2.48
CA GLY A 37 1.75 0.72 2.67
C GLY A 37 2.14 -0.12 3.90
N ALA A 38 3.44 -0.30 4.14
CA ALA A 38 3.93 -0.98 5.34
C ALA A 38 3.61 -0.21 6.63
N LEU A 39 3.76 1.12 6.64
CA LEU A 39 3.42 1.99 7.78
C LEU A 39 1.94 1.93 8.11
N ALA A 40 1.09 2.03 7.09
CA ALA A 40 -0.36 1.92 7.25
C ALA A 40 -0.76 0.54 7.78
N THR A 41 -0.18 -0.52 7.21
CA THR A 41 -0.43 -1.89 7.66
C THR A 41 0.00 -2.08 9.11
N ARG A 42 1.18 -1.60 9.51
CA ARG A 42 1.65 -1.66 10.89
C ARG A 42 0.73 -0.92 11.87
N ALA A 43 0.18 0.22 11.46
CA ALA A 43 -0.71 1.02 12.30
C ALA A 43 -2.13 0.44 12.44
N LEU A 44 -2.60 -0.31 11.44
CA LEU A 44 -4.01 -0.66 11.28
C LEU A 44 -4.30 -2.16 11.24
N ALA A 45 -3.30 -3.03 11.03
CA ALA A 45 -3.49 -4.47 11.11
C ALA A 45 -3.66 -4.94 12.57
N ARG A 46 -4.23 -6.12 12.76
CA ARG A 46 -4.32 -6.73 14.08
C ARG A 46 -2.92 -7.13 14.57
N ALA A 47 -2.70 -7.03 15.88
CA ALA A 47 -1.41 -7.37 16.49
C ALA A 47 -0.99 -8.83 16.31
N ASP A 48 -1.92 -9.75 16.00
CA ASP A 48 -1.70 -11.17 15.74
C ASP A 48 -1.71 -11.53 14.24
N ALA A 49 -1.91 -10.56 13.33
CA ALA A 49 -1.95 -10.82 11.88
C ALA A 49 -0.63 -11.40 11.34
N THR A 50 -0.71 -12.49 10.58
CA THR A 50 0.44 -13.16 9.93
C THR A 50 0.17 -13.59 8.49
N GLU A 51 -1.09 -13.83 8.11
CA GLU A 51 -1.45 -14.28 6.77
C GLU A 51 -1.64 -13.09 5.82
N VAL A 52 -0.70 -12.90 4.90
CA VAL A 52 -0.67 -11.76 3.97
C VAL A 52 -0.99 -12.24 2.56
N LEU A 53 -2.14 -11.84 2.01
CA LEU A 53 -2.46 -12.01 0.60
C LEU A 53 -1.98 -10.80 -0.20
N ILE A 54 -1.20 -11.04 -1.24
CA ILE A 54 -0.79 -10.02 -2.21
C ILE A 54 -1.48 -10.31 -3.54
N ILE A 55 -2.29 -9.36 -4.00
CA ILE A 55 -3.01 -9.41 -5.27
C ILE A 55 -2.27 -8.52 -6.28
N GLY A 56 -1.51 -9.17 -7.16
CA GLY A 56 -0.55 -8.54 -8.05
C GLY A 56 0.82 -9.21 -7.96
N ALA A 57 1.63 -9.03 -9.00
CA ALA A 57 2.99 -9.58 -9.07
C ALA A 57 4.00 -8.59 -9.68
N GLY A 58 3.67 -7.29 -9.63
CA GLY A 58 4.54 -6.21 -10.11
C GLY A 58 5.59 -5.78 -9.09
N ILE A 59 6.25 -4.65 -9.35
CA ILE A 59 7.27 -4.10 -8.45
C ILE A 59 6.69 -3.76 -7.07
N GLN A 60 5.49 -3.16 -7.02
CA GLN A 60 4.84 -2.83 -5.75
C GLN A 60 4.49 -4.08 -4.94
N ALA A 61 4.00 -5.16 -5.56
CA ALA A 61 3.77 -6.43 -4.86
C ALA A 61 5.02 -6.93 -4.12
N ARG A 62 6.19 -6.82 -4.78
CA ARG A 62 7.49 -7.18 -4.19
C ARG A 62 7.88 -6.26 -3.05
N LEU A 63 7.88 -4.95 -3.30
CA LEU A 63 8.37 -3.99 -2.33
C LEU A 63 7.47 -3.91 -1.10
N GLN A 64 6.15 -4.02 -1.27
CA GLN A 64 5.21 -4.10 -0.15
C GLN A 64 5.54 -5.28 0.78
N ALA A 65 5.79 -6.47 0.22
CA ALA A 65 6.19 -7.63 1.02
C ALA A 65 7.50 -7.39 1.80
N ILE A 66 8.52 -6.87 1.11
CA ILE A 66 9.85 -6.61 1.69
C ILE A 66 9.77 -5.53 2.77
N CYS A 67 9.18 -4.38 2.48
CA CYS A 67 9.05 -3.28 3.43
C CYS A 67 8.20 -3.67 4.64
N LEU A 68 7.13 -4.45 4.44
CA LEU A 68 6.30 -4.96 5.53
C LEU A 68 7.11 -5.85 6.49
N ALA A 69 7.86 -6.81 5.93
CA ALA A 69 8.71 -7.70 6.72
C ALA A 69 9.84 -6.95 7.44
N GLN A 70 10.47 -5.97 6.78
CA GLN A 70 11.53 -5.17 7.38
C GLN A 70 11.04 -4.24 8.48
N LEU A 71 9.86 -3.64 8.32
CA LEU A 71 9.29 -2.71 9.30
C LEU A 71 8.72 -3.42 10.53
N MET A 72 8.42 -4.71 10.41
CA MET A 72 7.91 -5.56 11.49
C MET A 72 8.76 -6.84 11.62
N PRO A 73 10.05 -6.74 12.00
CA PRO A 73 10.98 -7.88 11.99
C PRO A 73 10.61 -8.99 12.98
N ASN A 74 9.79 -8.69 13.99
CA ASN A 74 9.30 -9.66 14.97
C ASN A 74 8.10 -10.48 14.47
N LYS A 75 7.61 -10.21 13.24
CA LYS A 75 6.49 -10.90 12.62
C LYS A 75 6.97 -11.91 11.59
N SER A 76 6.51 -13.15 11.72
CA SER A 76 6.69 -14.18 10.69
C SER A 76 5.48 -14.17 9.75
N PHE A 77 5.57 -13.40 8.67
CA PHE A 77 4.50 -13.35 7.66
C PHE A 77 4.54 -14.58 6.74
N SER A 78 3.34 -15.10 6.44
CA SER A 78 3.10 -16.05 5.35
C SER A 78 2.52 -15.27 4.17
N PHE A 79 3.27 -15.18 3.07
CA PHE A 79 2.87 -14.44 1.88
C PHE A 79 2.18 -15.35 0.85
N HIS A 80 0.93 -15.05 0.56
CA HIS A 80 0.11 -15.75 -0.42
C HIS A 80 -0.01 -14.85 -1.64
N ILE A 81 0.54 -15.27 -2.78
CA ILE A 81 0.62 -14.42 -3.97
C ILE A 81 -0.39 -14.91 -5.00
N TRP A 82 -1.27 -14.00 -5.41
CA TRP A 82 -2.14 -14.21 -6.55
C TRP A 82 -1.88 -13.15 -7.61
N ALA A 83 -1.85 -13.56 -8.88
CA ALA A 83 -1.88 -12.63 -10.00
C ALA A 83 -2.57 -13.28 -11.20
N ARG A 84 -3.21 -12.44 -12.04
CA ARG A 84 -3.76 -12.88 -13.34
C ARG A 84 -2.74 -13.65 -14.19
N ASN A 85 -1.48 -13.22 -14.14
CA ASN A 85 -0.36 -13.95 -14.73
C ASN A 85 0.30 -14.85 -13.68
N ALA A 86 -0.03 -16.14 -13.71
CA ALA A 86 0.51 -17.13 -12.79
C ALA A 86 2.05 -17.28 -12.87
N ALA A 87 2.64 -17.06 -14.05
CA ALA A 87 4.10 -17.10 -14.21
C ALA A 87 4.78 -15.95 -13.44
N ALA A 88 4.20 -14.75 -13.50
CA ALA A 88 4.69 -13.60 -12.74
C ALA A 88 4.57 -13.82 -11.22
N ALA A 89 3.44 -14.39 -10.76
CA ALA A 89 3.29 -14.79 -9.35
C ALA A 89 4.37 -15.78 -8.89
N LYS A 90 4.71 -16.76 -9.74
CA LYS A 90 5.77 -17.75 -9.46
C LYS A 90 7.16 -17.11 -9.38
N VAL A 91 7.45 -16.12 -10.21
CA VAL A 91 8.71 -15.34 -10.14
C VAL A 91 8.77 -14.59 -8.82
N LEU A 92 7.74 -13.80 -8.47
CA LEU A 92 7.70 -13.06 -7.22
C LEU A 92 7.87 -13.98 -6.00
N LYS A 93 7.15 -15.11 -5.98
CA LYS A 93 7.29 -16.13 -4.93
C LYS A 93 8.73 -16.63 -4.81
N THR A 94 9.39 -16.88 -5.93
CA THR A 94 10.77 -17.39 -5.95
C THR A 94 11.73 -16.37 -5.37
N ASP A 95 11.57 -15.10 -5.72
CA ASP A 95 12.46 -14.05 -5.25
C ASP A 95 12.27 -13.73 -3.76
N LEU A 96 11.03 -13.72 -3.27
CA LEU A 96 10.76 -13.55 -1.83
C LEU A 96 11.33 -14.71 -1.02
N ASN A 97 11.21 -15.95 -1.52
CA ASN A 97 11.82 -17.11 -0.86
C ASN A 97 13.35 -17.04 -0.90
N ALA A 98 13.95 -16.51 -1.97
CA ALA A 98 15.39 -16.32 -2.06
C ALA A 98 15.94 -15.32 -1.04
N THR A 99 15.12 -14.38 -0.56
CA THR A 99 15.47 -13.44 0.53
C THR A 99 15.00 -13.90 1.91
N GLY A 100 14.58 -15.17 2.05
CA GLY A 100 14.22 -15.77 3.34
C GLY A 100 12.79 -15.52 3.81
N HIS A 101 11.90 -14.97 2.97
CA HIS A 101 10.49 -14.84 3.30
C HIS A 101 9.72 -16.12 2.97
N ASN A 102 8.66 -16.43 3.73
CA ASN A 102 7.77 -17.56 3.43
C ASN A 102 6.71 -17.13 2.41
N ALA A 103 6.86 -17.50 1.14
CA ALA A 103 5.89 -17.19 0.09
C ALA A 103 5.42 -18.43 -0.69
N ILE A 104 4.12 -18.45 -0.96
CA ILE A 104 3.46 -19.43 -1.85
C ILE A 104 2.61 -18.71 -2.90
N THR A 105 2.36 -19.38 -4.02
CA THR A 105 1.37 -18.91 -5.00
C THR A 105 0.03 -19.57 -4.74
N VAL A 106 -1.06 -18.82 -4.85
CA VAL A 106 -2.43 -19.33 -4.75
C VAL A 106 -3.16 -19.21 -6.08
N SER A 107 -4.03 -20.17 -6.39
CA SER A 107 -4.82 -20.18 -7.63
C SER A 107 -6.26 -19.70 -7.42
N ASP A 108 -6.86 -20.04 -6.28
CA ASP A 108 -8.20 -19.60 -5.89
C ASP A 108 -8.11 -18.31 -5.07
N LEU A 109 -8.45 -17.19 -5.70
CA LEU A 109 -8.43 -15.88 -5.07
C LEU A 109 -9.47 -15.75 -3.96
N ASN A 110 -10.67 -16.34 -4.13
CA ASN A 110 -11.76 -16.20 -3.17
C ASN A 110 -11.42 -16.90 -1.84
N VAL A 111 -10.85 -18.10 -1.93
CA VAL A 111 -10.35 -18.82 -0.76
C VAL A 111 -9.25 -18.03 -0.07
N ALA A 112 -8.27 -17.52 -0.83
CA ALA A 112 -7.16 -16.75 -0.26
C ALA A 112 -7.64 -15.49 0.48
N ILE A 113 -8.61 -14.76 -0.09
CA ILE A 113 -9.21 -13.57 0.55
C ILE A 113 -9.88 -13.92 1.87
N SER A 114 -10.64 -15.02 1.90
CA SER A 114 -11.35 -15.44 3.11
C SER A 114 -10.42 -15.83 4.28
N GLN A 115 -9.17 -16.20 3.97
CA GLN A 115 -8.18 -16.63 4.96
C GLN A 115 -7.24 -15.50 5.40
N ALA A 116 -7.03 -14.49 4.56
CA ALA A 116 -6.08 -13.40 4.79
C ALA A 116 -6.39 -12.57 6.05
N ASP A 117 -5.35 -12.28 6.83
CA ASP A 117 -5.38 -11.22 7.84
C ASP A 117 -5.15 -9.84 7.23
N ILE A 118 -4.24 -9.79 6.25
CA ILE A 118 -3.84 -8.60 5.52
C ILE A 118 -3.99 -8.89 4.02
N ILE A 119 -4.65 -7.99 3.30
CA ILE A 119 -4.74 -8.03 1.84
C ILE A 119 -4.03 -6.80 1.30
N ILE A 120 -3.10 -6.98 0.37
CA ILE A 120 -2.41 -5.90 -0.33
C ILE A 120 -2.75 -5.99 -1.80
N THR A 121 -3.36 -4.95 -2.37
CA THR A 121 -3.70 -4.89 -3.80
C THR A 121 -2.77 -3.92 -4.52
N THR A 122 -2.15 -4.38 -5.60
CA THR A 122 -1.15 -3.60 -6.36
C THR A 122 -1.33 -3.79 -7.86
N THR A 123 -2.56 -3.67 -8.35
CA THR A 123 -2.94 -3.91 -9.75
C THR A 123 -3.49 -2.66 -10.42
N ASN A 124 -3.37 -2.58 -11.74
CA ASN A 124 -3.99 -1.51 -12.53
C ASN A 124 -5.44 -1.86 -12.92
N SER A 125 -6.22 -2.43 -12.00
CA SER A 125 -7.61 -2.81 -12.31
C SER A 125 -8.51 -1.58 -12.40
N THR A 126 -9.51 -1.65 -13.28
CA THR A 126 -10.57 -0.63 -13.43
C THR A 126 -11.93 -1.18 -12.98
N LYS A 127 -11.91 -2.30 -12.26
CA LYS A 127 -13.07 -2.99 -11.73
C LYS A 127 -12.67 -3.85 -10.52
N PRO A 128 -13.60 -4.11 -9.59
CA PRO A 128 -13.33 -4.97 -8.44
C PRO A 128 -12.65 -6.30 -8.83
N LEU A 129 -11.60 -6.66 -8.10
CA LEU A 129 -10.80 -7.86 -8.32
C LEU A 129 -11.52 -9.13 -7.85
N PHE A 130 -12.46 -8.99 -6.93
CA PHE A 130 -13.19 -10.07 -6.29
C PHE A 130 -14.62 -9.61 -5.92
N ALA A 131 -15.46 -10.55 -5.47
CA ALA A 131 -16.84 -10.26 -5.08
C ALA A 131 -16.94 -9.79 -3.61
N ASP A 132 -18.03 -9.09 -3.29
CA ASP A 132 -18.28 -8.68 -1.90
C ASP A 132 -18.52 -9.86 -0.96
N GLY A 133 -18.47 -9.60 0.35
CA GLY A 133 -18.72 -10.60 1.40
C GLY A 133 -17.59 -11.62 1.63
N LEU A 134 -16.52 -11.57 0.84
CA LEU A 134 -15.37 -12.48 0.98
C LEU A 134 -14.39 -12.06 2.08
N VAL A 135 -14.24 -10.75 2.31
CA VAL A 135 -13.30 -10.22 3.32
C VAL A 135 -13.89 -10.42 4.71
N ARG A 136 -13.20 -11.19 5.54
CA ARG A 136 -13.63 -11.48 6.91
C ARG A 136 -13.42 -10.30 7.85
N LYS A 137 -14.19 -10.31 8.95
CA LYS A 137 -13.97 -9.40 10.08
C LYS A 137 -12.53 -9.50 10.59
N GLY A 138 -12.00 -8.36 11.00
CA GLY A 138 -10.63 -8.24 11.48
C GLY A 138 -9.56 -8.10 10.39
N CYS A 139 -9.92 -8.23 9.11
CA CYS A 139 -8.98 -8.05 8.01
C CYS A 139 -8.51 -6.59 7.88
N HIS A 140 -7.27 -6.40 7.46
CA HIS A 140 -6.73 -5.12 7.01
C HIS A 140 -6.47 -5.17 5.50
N VAL A 141 -6.87 -4.14 4.77
CA VAL A 141 -6.66 -4.03 3.33
C VAL A 141 -5.81 -2.80 3.03
N THR A 142 -4.71 -2.98 2.32
CA THR A 142 -3.84 -1.92 1.80
C THR A 142 -4.02 -1.85 0.29
N ALA A 143 -4.76 -0.86 -0.18
CA ALA A 143 -5.02 -0.60 -1.59
C ALA A 143 -4.00 0.41 -2.15
N ILE A 144 -3.23 -0.02 -3.14
CA ILE A 144 -2.16 0.78 -3.77
C ILE A 144 -2.46 1.05 -5.24
N GLY A 145 -3.26 0.21 -5.91
CA GLY A 145 -3.36 0.20 -7.36
C GLY A 145 -4.28 1.26 -7.97
N ALA A 146 -5.20 1.84 -7.19
CA ALA A 146 -6.12 2.87 -7.64
C ALA A 146 -5.60 4.27 -7.31
N ASP A 147 -4.94 4.89 -8.29
CA ASP A 147 -4.33 6.22 -8.19
C ASP A 147 -4.85 7.21 -9.25
N CYS A 148 -5.81 6.79 -10.08
CA CYS A 148 -6.41 7.64 -11.11
C CYS A 148 -7.91 7.34 -11.31
N GLN A 149 -8.61 8.29 -11.92
CA GLN A 149 -10.06 8.20 -12.13
C GLN A 149 -10.42 6.92 -12.90
N GLY A 150 -11.43 6.20 -12.40
CA GLY A 150 -11.92 4.95 -12.98
C GLY A 150 -11.08 3.71 -12.69
N LYS A 151 -9.93 3.82 -12.00
CA LYS A 151 -9.27 2.66 -11.40
C LYS A 151 -10.00 2.24 -10.13
N GLN A 152 -10.11 0.93 -9.94
CA GLN A 152 -10.78 0.33 -8.78
C GLN A 152 -10.31 -1.10 -8.62
N GLU A 153 -9.91 -1.49 -7.42
CA GLU A 153 -9.47 -2.83 -7.07
C GLU A 153 -10.45 -3.56 -6.14
N LEU A 154 -11.12 -2.83 -5.27
CA LEU A 154 -11.98 -3.36 -4.21
C LEU A 154 -13.47 -3.24 -4.56
N PRO A 155 -14.31 -4.16 -4.07
CA PRO A 155 -15.76 -4.00 -4.13
C PRO A 155 -16.20 -2.69 -3.46
N THR A 156 -17.10 -1.93 -4.12
CA THR A 156 -17.65 -0.69 -3.56
C THR A 156 -18.34 -0.92 -2.21
N GLN A 157 -19.04 -2.05 -2.06
CA GLN A 157 -19.77 -2.36 -0.84
C GLN A 157 -18.83 -2.74 0.32
N LEU A 158 -17.69 -3.38 0.06
CA LEU A 158 -16.62 -3.59 1.03
C LEU A 158 -16.09 -2.25 1.54
N VAL A 159 -15.80 -1.31 0.63
CA VAL A 159 -15.41 0.05 1.00
C VAL A 159 -16.50 0.69 1.85
N ALA A 160 -17.76 0.68 1.41
CA ALA A 160 -18.89 1.27 2.14
C ALA A 160 -19.20 0.60 3.49
N ALA A 161 -18.83 -0.66 3.70
CA ALA A 161 -19.05 -1.40 4.94
C ALA A 161 -17.83 -1.42 5.89
N ALA A 162 -16.66 -0.96 5.44
CA ALA A 162 -15.45 -0.90 6.26
C ALA A 162 -15.69 -0.14 7.57
N SER A 163 -15.14 -0.67 8.66
CA SER A 163 -15.24 -0.01 9.98
C SER A 163 -14.39 1.26 10.05
N LEU A 164 -13.29 1.28 9.30
CA LEU A 164 -12.38 2.42 9.22
C LEU A 164 -11.81 2.50 7.80
N ARG A 165 -11.89 3.70 7.22
CA ARG A 165 -11.31 4.05 5.92
C ARG A 165 -10.22 5.06 6.16
N VAL A 166 -9.01 4.71 5.76
CA VAL A 166 -7.83 5.54 5.92
C VAL A 166 -7.31 5.92 4.54
N CYS A 167 -6.84 7.14 4.38
CA CYS A 167 -6.22 7.63 3.15
C CYS A 167 -4.90 8.32 3.47
N ASP A 168 -4.07 8.61 2.48
CA ASP A 168 -2.97 9.56 2.65
C ASP A 168 -3.45 11.01 2.58
N MET A 169 -4.35 11.33 1.63
CA MET A 169 -5.01 12.63 1.52
C MET A 169 -6.46 12.48 1.08
N ALA A 170 -7.39 13.01 1.87
CA ALA A 170 -8.82 12.78 1.67
C ALA A 170 -9.33 13.28 0.32
N SER A 171 -8.88 14.47 -0.10
CA SER A 171 -9.32 15.08 -1.37
C SER A 171 -8.91 14.26 -2.60
N GLN A 172 -7.76 13.58 -2.58
CA GLN A 172 -7.32 12.74 -3.69
C GLN A 172 -7.99 11.37 -3.67
N SER A 173 -8.02 10.72 -2.51
CA SER A 173 -8.65 9.39 -2.37
C SER A 173 -10.12 9.39 -2.74
N LEU A 174 -10.88 10.43 -2.36
CA LEU A 174 -12.30 10.55 -2.67
C LEU A 174 -12.56 10.94 -4.14
N ASP A 175 -11.61 11.58 -4.82
CA ASP A 175 -11.75 11.99 -6.23
C ASP A 175 -11.33 10.89 -7.20
N HIS A 176 -10.14 10.32 -7.00
CA HIS A 176 -9.50 9.41 -7.95
C HIS A 176 -8.76 8.21 -7.33
N GLY A 177 -8.90 7.99 -6.01
CA GLY A 177 -8.39 6.80 -5.32
C GLY A 177 -9.37 5.62 -5.30
N GLU A 178 -9.09 4.64 -4.45
CA GLU A 178 -9.95 3.48 -4.22
C GLU A 178 -11.31 3.86 -3.61
N PHE A 179 -11.39 4.99 -2.92
CA PHE A 179 -12.65 5.45 -2.30
C PHE A 179 -13.60 6.18 -3.26
N GLN A 180 -13.16 6.52 -4.48
CA GLN A 180 -13.94 7.34 -5.42
C GLN A 180 -15.35 6.78 -5.70
N THR A 181 -15.46 5.47 -5.98
CA THR A 181 -16.73 4.85 -6.37
C THR A 181 -17.71 4.80 -5.19
N ALA A 182 -17.20 4.58 -3.98
CA ALA A 182 -18.02 4.60 -2.77
C ALA A 182 -18.50 6.02 -2.43
N TYR A 183 -17.62 7.01 -2.58
CA TYR A 183 -17.97 8.41 -2.34
C TYR A 183 -18.98 8.97 -3.37
N GLN A 184 -18.85 8.58 -4.64
CA GLN A 184 -19.84 8.90 -5.68
C GLN A 184 -21.22 8.30 -5.38
N SER A 185 -21.26 7.15 -4.71
CA SER A 185 -22.50 6.49 -4.29
C SER A 185 -23.08 7.08 -3.00
N ASP A 186 -22.22 7.60 -2.12
CA ASP A 186 -22.58 8.24 -0.85
C ASP A 186 -21.57 9.34 -0.50
N ALA A 187 -21.95 10.60 -0.73
CA ALA A 187 -21.11 11.77 -0.46
C ALA A 187 -20.90 12.04 1.04
N THR A 188 -21.51 11.24 1.94
CA THR A 188 -21.29 11.34 3.39
C THR A 188 -20.16 10.42 3.89
N LEU A 189 -19.54 9.64 2.99
CA LEU A 189 -18.47 8.71 3.31
C LEU A 189 -17.33 9.40 4.08
N GLN A 190 -17.13 8.97 5.33
CA GLN A 190 -16.07 9.49 6.18
C GLN A 190 -14.77 8.71 5.96
N VAL A 191 -13.67 9.46 5.82
CA VAL A 191 -12.31 8.94 5.70
C VAL A 191 -11.39 9.69 6.66
N THR A 192 -10.38 8.99 7.18
CA THR A 192 -9.36 9.57 8.05
C THR A 192 -8.03 9.59 7.33
N GLU A 193 -7.28 10.68 7.40
CA GLU A 193 -5.91 10.69 6.87
C GLU A 193 -4.94 9.98 7.82
N LEU A 194 -4.06 9.16 7.25
CA LEU A 194 -3.10 8.31 7.97
C LEU A 194 -2.20 9.15 8.88
N GLY A 195 -1.86 10.38 8.49
CA GLY A 195 -1.06 11.31 9.30
C GLY A 195 -1.65 11.54 10.69
N HIS A 196 -2.97 11.74 10.80
CA HIS A 196 -3.66 11.93 12.08
C HIS A 196 -3.63 10.69 12.97
N ILE A 197 -3.62 9.49 12.37
CA ILE A 197 -3.49 8.24 13.13
C ILE A 197 -2.06 8.06 13.62
N LEU A 198 -1.06 8.32 12.76
CA LEU A 198 0.34 8.17 13.10
C LEU A 198 0.81 9.20 14.15
N SER A 199 0.21 10.39 14.18
CA SER A 199 0.47 11.41 15.20
C SER A 199 -0.25 11.15 16.54
N GLY A 200 -1.21 10.23 16.57
CA GLY A 200 -2.05 9.94 17.74
C GLY A 200 -3.22 10.92 17.93
N GLU A 201 -3.48 11.80 16.97
CA GLU A 201 -4.62 12.72 16.99
C GLU A 201 -5.96 11.99 16.80
N GLN A 202 -5.98 10.97 15.94
CA GLN A 202 -7.13 10.10 15.73
C GLN A 202 -6.79 8.65 16.05
N LEU A 203 -7.79 7.90 16.51
CA LEU A 203 -7.63 6.47 16.77
C LEU A 203 -7.58 5.69 15.45
N GLY A 204 -6.65 4.73 15.37
CA GLY A 204 -6.63 3.72 14.31
C GLY A 204 -7.66 2.61 14.58
N ARG A 205 -7.25 1.35 14.42
CA ARG A 205 -8.08 0.20 14.75
C ARG A 205 -8.48 0.22 16.23
N THR A 206 -9.78 0.14 16.52
CA THR A 206 -10.30 0.07 17.91
C THR A 206 -10.79 -1.33 18.31
N SER A 207 -11.03 -2.22 17.33
CA SER A 207 -11.50 -3.58 17.58
C SER A 207 -10.82 -4.61 16.68
N GLY A 208 -10.57 -5.80 17.24
CA GLY A 208 -10.10 -6.96 16.49
C GLY A 208 -11.09 -7.46 15.42
N GLN A 209 -12.34 -6.99 15.43
CA GLN A 209 -13.35 -7.31 14.42
C GLN A 209 -13.43 -6.28 13.30
N ASN A 210 -12.78 -5.12 13.43
CA ASN A 210 -12.86 -4.08 12.41
C ASN A 210 -12.29 -4.56 11.08
N ILE A 211 -12.99 -4.26 9.99
CA ILE A 211 -12.37 -4.25 8.67
C ILE A 211 -11.81 -2.85 8.48
N THR A 212 -10.51 -2.76 8.26
CA THR A 212 -9.81 -1.49 8.03
C THR A 212 -9.31 -1.48 6.59
N ILE A 213 -9.54 -0.40 5.86
CA ILE A 213 -9.05 -0.24 4.49
C ILE A 213 -8.21 1.03 4.46
N VAL A 214 -7.01 0.95 3.88
CA VAL A 214 -6.21 2.12 3.54
C VAL A 214 -6.12 2.25 2.02
N ASP A 215 -6.34 3.46 1.53
CA ASP A 215 -6.22 3.87 0.14
C ASP A 215 -5.04 4.83 0.01
N LEU A 216 -4.03 4.49 -0.79
CA LEU A 216 -2.81 5.30 -0.95
C LEU A 216 -2.66 5.73 -2.41
N THR A 217 -2.92 7.02 -2.68
CA THR A 217 -2.77 7.61 -4.02
C THR A 217 -1.38 8.19 -4.25
N GLY A 218 -0.63 8.43 -3.18
CA GLY A 218 0.68 9.06 -3.17
C GLY A 218 0.61 10.57 -3.04
N ILE A 219 1.38 11.11 -2.09
CA ILE A 219 1.39 12.54 -1.79
C ILE A 219 2.81 13.10 -1.81
N ALA A 220 2.94 14.38 -2.20
CA ALA A 220 4.23 15.06 -2.31
C ALA A 220 5.04 15.03 -1.01
N ALA A 221 4.38 15.01 0.15
CA ALA A 221 5.06 14.91 1.44
C ALA A 221 5.89 13.61 1.57
N GLN A 222 5.42 12.49 1.00
CA GLN A 222 6.17 11.23 1.00
C GLN A 222 7.38 11.30 0.06
N ASP A 223 7.23 11.93 -1.11
CA ASP A 223 8.32 12.13 -2.07
C ASP A 223 9.41 13.06 -1.49
N ILE A 224 9.01 14.12 -0.78
CA ILE A 224 9.93 15.00 -0.04
C ILE A 224 10.67 14.22 1.05
N ALA A 225 9.95 13.42 1.86
CA ALA A 225 10.55 12.69 2.96
C ALA A 225 11.60 11.67 2.49
N ILE A 226 11.30 10.88 1.45
CA ILE A 226 12.26 9.91 0.91
C ILE A 226 13.45 10.60 0.24
N THR A 227 13.22 11.72 -0.46
CA THR A 227 14.29 12.50 -1.10
C THR A 227 15.23 13.08 -0.06
N GLN A 228 14.69 13.63 1.03
CA GLN A 228 15.49 14.17 2.13
C GLN A 228 16.34 13.09 2.78
N ALA A 229 15.77 11.90 3.04
CA ALA A 229 16.51 10.79 3.62
C ALA A 229 17.73 10.37 2.78
N ILE A 230 17.62 10.42 1.45
CA ILE A 230 18.74 10.14 0.54
C ILE A 230 19.79 11.25 0.57
N ILE A 231 19.37 12.51 0.59
CA ILE A 231 20.30 13.65 0.70
C ILE A 231 21.09 13.57 2.01
N ASP A 232 20.42 13.29 3.12
CA ASP A 232 21.05 13.16 4.44
C ASP A 232 22.04 11.99 4.48
N ALA A 233 21.65 10.82 3.96
CA ALA A 233 22.53 9.66 3.87
C ALA A 233 23.78 9.94 3.01
N ALA A 234 23.62 10.64 1.89
CA ALA A 234 24.72 11.03 1.01
C ALA A 234 25.66 12.07 1.64
N ALA A 235 25.14 12.92 2.53
CA ALA A 235 25.96 13.85 3.30
C ALA A 235 26.82 13.12 4.34
N CYS A 236 26.23 12.18 5.08
CA CYS A 236 26.94 11.36 6.08
C CYS A 236 28.01 10.45 5.46
N ALA A 237 27.83 9.97 4.22
CA ALA A 237 28.82 9.12 3.55
C ALA A 237 30.11 9.87 3.13
N LYS A 238 30.13 11.20 3.22
CA LYS A 238 31.28 12.05 2.86
C LYS A 238 32.17 12.41 4.06
N THR A 239 31.77 12.05 5.27
CA THR A 239 32.55 12.17 6.52
C THR A 239 33.15 10.84 6.91
#